data_AF-A0A928SUU8-F1
#
_entry.id   AF-A0A928SUU8-F1
#
_cell.length_a   1.000
_cell.length_b   1.000
_cell.length_c   1.000
_cell.angle_alpha   90.00
_cell.angle_beta   90.00
_cell.angle_gamma   90.00
#
_symmetry.space_group_name_H-M   'P 1'
#
loop_
_entity.id
_entity.type
_entity.pdbx_description
1 polymer ?
#
loop_
_entity_poly.entity_id
_entity_poly.type
_entity_poly.pdbx_seq_one_letter_code
_entity_poly.pdbx_strand_id
1 'polypeptide(L)'
;MPTFLRFLGVCSAALLSACAAAPTGEPAETHAVAAQAPALGKADSTDSADRGCQLVLREVGRTPAGDGYAKQCAGGVCTWVWSGHVDVSMDAFPQGADVRVLYRLSGDTQWWEVPASAVPSSRPGQSSYLFQVSEHLVGPTTGEAELAVARVELIPFLRLPDGRRLFDHNRRKGDFDVYSFGQAEWFALGDEPVCQAVAGTIFFQDDWQENVSGALHAGGWLGVFYDLDRLPLCRGTHNGYPAWDTSATVQFEPGGQLTEASVRDLVTLNGTPTNTAVERQIQLKIPGDATRVKLWFHNWSGAGSSCDAWDSSYGENYSFDVLPPVDDARCKHVESWTQIYGGKPTCTPYAVDEQHEATHCELHVNGFGHGFEGHYGIPFEWLEAYVVTGTQDGELLNAGMYTRYTDAGDAETHERYSLGAVAGAGTYKTGFTYRSTGVQSLPTYTHSVQEVAFFVDVKRPSGKVVRLWQSRGGANYGWDDAFGAGTITQSIPYGNMKWAVDGATIFDAEKACE
;
A
#
# COMPACT_ATOMS: atom_id res chain seq x y z
N MET A 1 -15.26 -59.35 -45.61
CA MET A 1 -13.86 -58.97 -45.90
C MET A 1 -13.80 -57.44 -45.93
N PRO A 2 -12.81 -56.79 -45.30
CA PRO A 2 -12.52 -56.71 -43.86
C PRO A 2 -12.72 -55.26 -43.34
N THR A 3 -13.27 -55.03 -42.14
CA THR A 3 -12.60 -54.92 -40.83
C THR A 3 -11.40 -53.95 -40.79
N PHE A 4 -11.60 -52.76 -40.23
CA PHE A 4 -10.53 -51.94 -39.64
C PHE A 4 -11.02 -51.31 -38.33
N LEU A 5 -10.79 -52.02 -37.23
CA LEU A 5 -10.74 -51.45 -35.88
C LEU A 5 -9.41 -50.68 -35.75
N ARG A 6 -9.45 -49.39 -35.46
CA ARG A 6 -8.30 -48.65 -34.93
C ARG A 6 -8.43 -48.54 -33.42
N PHE A 7 -7.58 -49.29 -32.71
CA PHE A 7 -7.26 -49.07 -31.30
C PHE A 7 -6.48 -47.75 -31.19
N LEU A 8 -7.03 -46.76 -30.51
CA LEU A 8 -6.27 -45.63 -29.95
C LEU A 8 -5.94 -45.98 -28.50
N GLY A 9 -4.71 -46.44 -28.28
CA GLY A 9 -4.14 -46.57 -26.94
C GLY A 9 -3.83 -45.17 -26.41
N VAL A 10 -4.64 -44.71 -25.47
CA VAL A 10 -4.34 -43.52 -24.67
C VAL A 10 -3.30 -43.93 -23.64
N CYS A 11 -2.08 -43.46 -23.84
CA CYS A 11 -0.98 -43.61 -22.89
C CYS A 11 -1.16 -42.54 -21.80
N SER A 12 -1.77 -42.89 -20.67
CA SER A 12 -1.85 -42.02 -19.49
C SER A 12 -0.46 -41.83 -18.90
N ALA A 13 0.18 -40.71 -19.21
CA ALA A 13 1.36 -40.25 -18.49
C ALA A 13 0.93 -39.73 -17.12
N ALA A 14 1.16 -40.52 -16.08
CA ALA A 14 1.03 -40.09 -14.70
C ALA A 14 2.12 -39.05 -14.40
N LEU A 15 1.75 -37.76 -14.43
CA LEU A 15 2.54 -36.68 -13.83
C LEU A 15 2.44 -36.83 -12.31
N LEU A 16 3.42 -37.52 -11.71
CA LEU A 16 3.66 -37.46 -10.27
C LEU A 16 4.18 -36.07 -9.93
N SER A 17 3.27 -35.14 -9.63
CA SER A 17 3.60 -33.88 -8.97
C SER A 17 4.03 -34.22 -7.54
N ALA A 18 5.34 -34.22 -7.29
CA ALA A 18 5.88 -34.31 -5.95
C ALA A 18 5.62 -32.98 -5.24
N CYS A 19 4.58 -32.92 -4.41
CA CYS A 19 4.37 -31.81 -3.49
C CYS A 19 5.53 -31.81 -2.48
N ALA A 20 6.51 -30.93 -2.68
CA ALA A 20 7.49 -30.61 -1.66
C ALA A 20 6.73 -29.95 -0.49
N ALA A 21 6.80 -30.55 0.70
CA ALA A 21 6.26 -29.95 1.91
C ALA A 21 6.88 -28.56 2.10
N ALA A 22 6.07 -27.55 2.39
CA ALA A 22 6.58 -26.24 2.77
C ALA A 22 7.47 -26.41 4.01
N PRO A 23 8.72 -25.93 4.00
CA PRO A 23 9.60 -26.06 5.15
C PRO A 23 8.98 -25.33 6.34
N THR A 24 8.69 -26.07 7.42
CA THR A 24 8.45 -25.50 8.75
C THR A 24 9.79 -24.95 9.22
N GLY A 25 10.11 -23.74 8.77
CA GLY A 25 11.43 -23.15 8.88
C GLY A 25 11.74 -22.69 10.29
N GLU A 26 12.05 -23.62 11.19
CA GLU A 26 13.18 -23.30 12.07
C GLU A 26 14.36 -23.08 11.13
N PRO A 27 14.96 -21.89 11.11
CA PRO A 27 16.11 -21.63 10.26
C PRO A 27 17.16 -22.69 10.62
N ALA A 28 17.69 -23.38 9.61
CA ALA A 28 18.79 -24.31 9.83
C ALA A 28 19.87 -23.57 10.65
N GLU A 29 20.51 -24.24 11.61
CA GLU A 29 21.65 -23.63 12.32
C GLU A 29 22.69 -23.22 11.28
N THR A 30 22.77 -21.91 11.02
CA THR A 30 23.68 -21.34 10.04
C THR A 30 24.83 -20.70 10.78
N HIS A 31 26.02 -21.27 10.60
CA HIS A 31 27.26 -20.66 11.07
C HIS A 31 27.58 -19.40 10.28
N ALA A 32 28.11 -18.40 10.98
CA ALA A 32 28.53 -17.16 10.35
C ALA A 32 29.80 -17.40 9.52
N VAL A 33 29.86 -16.78 8.34
CA VAL A 33 31.04 -16.86 7.46
C VAL A 33 31.68 -15.49 7.36
N ALA A 34 33.00 -15.42 7.47
CA ALA A 34 33.74 -14.18 7.26
C ALA A 34 33.48 -13.62 5.85
N ALA A 35 33.13 -12.35 5.77
CA ALA A 35 32.71 -11.68 4.55
C ALA A 35 33.40 -10.32 4.37
N GLN A 36 33.36 -9.80 3.14
CA GLN A 36 33.87 -8.48 2.82
C GLN A 36 32.83 -7.41 3.15
N ALA A 37 33.29 -6.27 3.68
CA ALA A 37 32.48 -5.07 3.89
C ALA A 37 31.77 -4.64 2.59
N PRO A 38 30.67 -3.87 2.67
CA PRO A 38 30.07 -3.23 1.50
C PRO A 38 31.11 -2.33 0.82
N ALA A 39 31.29 -2.48 -0.49
CA ALA A 39 32.22 -1.73 -1.30
C ALA A 39 31.49 -0.75 -2.24
N LEU A 40 30.43 -0.12 -1.75
CA LEU A 40 29.55 0.76 -2.54
C LEU A 40 30.33 1.96 -3.11
N GLY A 41 30.01 2.35 -4.34
CA GLY A 41 30.63 3.52 -5.00
C GLY A 41 32.11 3.39 -5.39
N LYS A 42 32.77 2.23 -5.18
CA LYS A 42 34.11 2.00 -5.73
C LYS A 42 34.03 1.61 -7.20
N ALA A 43 34.95 2.13 -8.01
CA ALA A 43 34.93 1.95 -9.46
C ALA A 43 35.10 0.48 -9.91
N ASP A 44 35.72 -0.35 -9.08
CA ASP A 44 35.96 -1.78 -9.30
C ASP A 44 34.96 -2.68 -8.55
N SER A 45 34.02 -2.09 -7.82
CA SER A 45 33.05 -2.83 -7.04
C SER A 45 31.83 -3.22 -7.86
N THR A 46 31.35 -4.42 -7.58
CA THR A 46 30.09 -4.96 -8.08
C THR A 46 28.91 -4.71 -7.14
N ASP A 47 29.15 -4.04 -6.02
CA ASP A 47 28.12 -3.74 -5.03
C ASP A 47 27.30 -2.53 -5.48
N SER A 48 25.99 -2.61 -5.24
CA SER A 48 25.04 -1.54 -5.53
C SER A 48 24.10 -1.31 -4.35
N ALA A 49 23.63 -0.08 -4.21
CA ALA A 49 22.65 0.31 -3.20
C ALA A 49 21.25 0.15 -3.79
N ASP A 50 20.40 -0.62 -3.12
CA ASP A 50 18.99 -0.69 -3.41
C ASP A 50 18.29 0.56 -2.88
N ARG A 51 17.73 1.30 -3.83
CA ARG A 51 16.81 2.42 -3.58
C ARG A 51 15.48 2.23 -4.30
N GLY A 52 15.30 1.06 -4.90
CA GLY A 52 14.14 0.67 -5.69
C GLY A 52 13.25 -0.32 -4.97
N CYS A 53 13.38 -0.46 -3.64
CA CYS A 53 12.56 -1.36 -2.83
C CYS A 53 12.61 -2.82 -3.29
N GLN A 54 13.76 -3.26 -3.82
CA GLN A 54 13.99 -4.65 -4.20
C GLN A 54 14.28 -5.53 -2.98
N LEU A 55 14.88 -4.95 -1.94
CA LEU A 55 15.29 -5.61 -0.71
C LEU A 55 15.13 -4.67 0.49
N VAL A 56 14.42 -5.12 1.53
CA VAL A 56 14.12 -4.27 2.69
C VAL A 56 14.29 -5.04 3.99
N LEU A 57 15.15 -4.56 4.89
CA LEU A 57 15.14 -4.99 6.28
C LEU A 57 13.83 -4.52 6.92
N ARG A 58 13.04 -5.44 7.46
CA ARG A 58 11.79 -5.12 8.16
C ARG A 58 12.03 -4.91 9.63
N GLU A 59 12.56 -5.92 10.29
CA GLU A 59 12.79 -5.86 11.72
C GLU A 59 13.98 -6.73 12.09
N VAL A 60 14.58 -6.42 13.23
CA VAL A 60 15.58 -7.27 13.87
C VAL A 60 15.56 -7.01 15.35
N GLY A 61 15.70 -8.05 16.15
CA GLY A 61 15.79 -7.94 17.60
C GLY A 61 16.25 -9.23 18.25
N ARG A 62 16.53 -9.17 19.55
CA ARG A 62 16.85 -10.36 20.34
C ARG A 62 15.62 -11.28 20.42
N THR A 63 15.80 -12.55 20.09
CA THR A 63 14.73 -13.55 20.08
C THR A 63 14.27 -13.84 21.51
N PRO A 64 12.98 -13.64 21.85
CA PRO A 64 12.46 -13.97 23.18
C PRO A 64 12.56 -15.47 23.49
N ALA A 65 12.87 -15.82 24.73
CA ALA A 65 12.83 -17.20 25.22
C ALA A 65 12.53 -17.22 26.73
N GLY A 66 11.35 -17.74 27.10
CA GLY A 66 10.91 -17.78 28.49
C GLY A 66 10.75 -16.38 29.09
N ASP A 67 11.44 -16.12 30.20
CA ASP A 67 11.50 -14.83 30.90
C ASP A 67 12.61 -13.89 30.40
N GLY A 68 13.36 -14.31 29.36
CA GLY A 68 14.45 -13.54 28.79
C GLY A 68 14.60 -13.71 27.29
N TYR A 69 15.86 -13.84 26.85
CA TYR A 69 16.22 -13.96 25.44
C TYR A 69 16.92 -15.30 25.18
N ALA A 70 16.71 -15.83 23.98
CA ALA A 70 17.42 -16.99 23.48
C ALA A 70 18.93 -16.71 23.46
N LYS A 71 19.71 -17.77 23.69
CA LYS A 71 21.17 -17.70 23.82
C LYS A 71 21.80 -18.84 23.05
N GLN A 72 22.98 -18.59 22.49
CA GLN A 72 23.84 -19.62 21.93
C GLN A 72 25.15 -19.60 22.70
N CYS A 73 25.56 -20.75 23.21
CA CYS A 73 26.76 -20.86 24.04
C CYS A 73 27.79 -21.78 23.36
N ALA A 74 28.99 -21.26 23.12
CA ALA A 74 30.11 -22.01 22.56
C ALA A 74 31.38 -21.68 23.36
N GLY A 75 32.13 -22.72 23.77
CA GLY A 75 33.38 -22.53 24.50
C GLY A 75 33.26 -21.77 25.83
N GLY A 76 32.09 -21.78 26.48
CA GLY A 76 31.84 -21.07 27.74
C GLY A 76 31.46 -19.60 27.59
N VAL A 77 31.39 -19.07 26.36
CA VAL A 77 30.84 -17.74 26.05
C VAL A 77 29.43 -17.90 25.52
N CYS A 78 28.49 -17.10 26.03
CA CYS A 78 27.11 -17.10 25.54
C CYS A 78 26.80 -15.77 24.87
N THR A 79 26.30 -15.84 23.64
CA THR A 79 25.76 -14.71 22.88
C THR A 79 24.23 -14.74 22.93
N TRP A 80 23.58 -13.59 22.72
CA TRP A 80 22.14 -13.63 22.42
C TRP A 80 21.90 -14.20 21.02
N VAL A 81 20.68 -14.65 20.76
CA VAL A 81 20.23 -14.91 19.38
C VAL A 81 19.39 -13.72 18.94
N TRP A 82 19.69 -13.18 17.76
CA TRP A 82 18.87 -12.18 17.10
C TRP A 82 18.17 -12.82 15.92
N SER A 83 16.92 -12.45 15.71
CA SER A 83 16.14 -12.82 14.53
C SER A 83 15.60 -11.57 13.86
N GLY A 84 15.42 -11.63 12.55
CA GLY A 84 14.83 -10.54 11.81
C GLY A 84 14.23 -10.99 10.48
N HIS A 85 13.41 -10.12 9.91
CA HIS A 85 12.75 -10.33 8.64
C HIS A 85 13.34 -9.42 7.57
N VAL A 86 13.55 -10.01 6.39
CA VAL A 86 13.97 -9.31 5.17
C VAL A 86 12.95 -9.61 4.10
N ASP A 87 12.43 -8.57 3.47
CA ASP A 87 11.53 -8.73 2.34
C ASP A 87 12.23 -8.45 1.04
N VAL A 88 11.85 -9.21 0.02
CA VAL A 88 12.39 -9.10 -1.32
C VAL A 88 11.24 -8.94 -2.30
N SER A 89 11.31 -7.93 -3.16
CA SER A 89 10.33 -7.74 -4.22
C SER A 89 10.30 -8.95 -5.16
N MET A 90 9.11 -9.50 -5.39
CA MET A 90 8.90 -10.63 -6.32
C MET A 90 9.24 -10.27 -7.76
N ASP A 91 9.13 -9.00 -8.13
CA ASP A 91 9.45 -8.50 -9.48
C ASP A 91 10.98 -8.41 -9.69
N ALA A 92 11.75 -8.32 -8.60
CA ALA A 92 13.18 -8.04 -8.63
C ALA A 92 14.05 -9.24 -8.26
N PHE A 93 13.47 -10.42 -8.02
CA PHE A 93 14.21 -11.60 -7.59
C PHE A 93 14.60 -12.48 -8.78
N PRO A 94 15.79 -12.28 -9.40
CA PRO A 94 16.23 -13.16 -10.47
C PRO A 94 16.38 -14.58 -9.93
N GLN A 95 16.00 -15.56 -10.75
CA GLN A 95 16.19 -16.96 -10.41
C GLN A 95 17.65 -17.23 -10.01
N GLY A 96 17.83 -17.84 -8.84
CA GLY A 96 19.16 -18.18 -8.30
C GLY A 96 19.82 -17.11 -7.45
N ALA A 97 19.16 -15.98 -7.17
CA ALA A 97 19.63 -15.06 -6.13
C ALA A 97 19.45 -15.67 -4.73
N ASP A 98 20.33 -15.31 -3.79
CA ASP A 98 20.22 -15.66 -2.38
C ASP A 98 20.18 -14.42 -1.47
N VAL A 99 19.33 -14.49 -0.45
CA VAL A 99 19.17 -13.43 0.55
C VAL A 99 20.13 -13.68 1.69
N ARG A 100 20.93 -12.67 2.02
CA ARG A 100 21.91 -12.73 3.10
C ARG A 100 21.85 -11.49 3.98
N VAL A 101 22.43 -11.63 5.17
CA VAL A 101 22.61 -10.53 6.10
C VAL A 101 24.07 -10.41 6.46
N LEU A 102 24.63 -9.22 6.26
CA LEU A 102 25.98 -8.86 6.66
C LEU A 102 25.92 -8.13 8.00
N TYR A 103 26.80 -8.48 8.95
CA TYR A 103 26.79 -7.88 10.28
C TYR A 103 28.16 -7.85 10.97
N ARG A 104 28.30 -7.01 12.01
CA ARG A 104 29.44 -6.95 12.94
C ARG A 104 29.09 -6.19 14.23
N LEU A 105 29.99 -6.20 15.22
CA LEU A 105 29.99 -5.16 16.26
C LEU A 105 30.71 -3.91 15.75
N SER A 106 30.19 -2.74 16.11
CA SER A 106 30.83 -1.47 15.74
C SER A 106 32.22 -1.39 16.36
N GLY A 107 33.21 -1.04 15.54
CA GLY A 107 34.63 -1.08 15.89
C GLY A 107 35.38 -2.33 15.36
N ASP A 108 34.66 -3.42 15.05
CA ASP A 108 35.30 -4.59 14.45
C ASP A 108 35.63 -4.35 12.98
N THR A 109 36.80 -4.83 12.55
CA THR A 109 37.21 -4.74 11.13
C THR A 109 36.64 -5.86 10.27
N GLN A 110 36.28 -6.99 10.90
CA GLN A 110 35.77 -8.18 10.21
C GLN A 110 34.25 -8.12 10.12
N TRP A 111 33.72 -8.35 8.92
CA TRP A 111 32.29 -8.55 8.69
C TRP A 111 31.98 -10.04 8.62
N TRP A 112 30.76 -10.39 9.02
CA TRP A 112 30.24 -11.75 8.99
C TRP A 112 28.95 -11.76 8.19
N GLU A 113 28.66 -12.87 7.51
CA GLU A 113 27.39 -13.06 6.81
C GLU A 113 26.70 -14.36 7.19
N VAL A 114 25.37 -14.34 7.17
CA VAL A 114 24.50 -15.51 7.29
C VAL A 114 23.46 -15.52 6.15
N PRO A 115 23.01 -16.69 5.69
CA PRO A 115 21.87 -16.78 4.77
C PRO A 115 20.56 -16.51 5.51
N ALA A 116 19.57 -16.00 4.78
CA ALA A 116 18.18 -15.93 5.23
C ALA A 116 17.35 -17.01 4.52
N SER A 117 16.38 -17.58 5.23
CA SER A 117 15.51 -18.66 4.74
C SER A 117 14.13 -18.12 4.42
N ALA A 118 13.55 -18.53 3.28
CA ALA A 118 12.21 -18.10 2.88
C ALA A 118 11.15 -18.56 3.91
N VAL A 119 10.24 -17.65 4.25
CA VAL A 119 9.08 -17.89 5.11
C VAL A 119 7.81 -17.35 4.42
N PRO A 120 6.61 -17.82 4.79
CA PRO A 120 5.37 -17.26 4.27
C PRO A 120 5.32 -15.74 4.48
N SER A 121 5.05 -14.98 3.41
CA SER A 121 4.90 -13.53 3.47
C SER A 121 3.43 -13.16 3.63
N SER A 122 3.15 -12.19 4.50
CA SER A 122 1.86 -11.51 4.57
C SER A 122 1.81 -10.24 3.70
N ARG A 123 2.95 -9.84 3.12
CA ARG A 123 3.10 -8.56 2.41
C ARG A 123 2.95 -8.74 0.90
N PRO A 124 2.02 -8.00 0.28
CA PRO A 124 1.84 -8.02 -1.16
C PRO A 124 3.12 -7.79 -1.94
N GLY A 125 3.37 -8.68 -2.90
CA GLY A 125 4.51 -8.58 -3.82
C GLY A 125 5.88 -8.77 -3.24
N GLN A 126 5.96 -9.29 -2.02
CA GLN A 126 7.22 -9.56 -1.38
C GLN A 126 7.29 -11.01 -0.95
N SER A 127 8.45 -11.62 -1.19
CA SER A 127 8.85 -12.84 -0.50
C SER A 127 9.54 -12.45 0.80
N SER A 128 9.15 -13.05 1.92
CA SER A 128 9.75 -12.77 3.21
C SER A 128 10.78 -13.83 3.57
N TYR A 129 11.85 -13.41 4.22
CA TYR A 129 12.97 -14.24 4.62
C TYR A 129 13.30 -13.99 6.08
N LEU A 130 13.47 -15.07 6.85
CA LEU A 130 13.91 -15.04 8.23
C LEU A 130 15.41 -15.32 8.30
N PHE A 131 16.15 -14.51 9.05
CA PHE A 131 17.55 -14.76 9.37
C PHE A 131 17.77 -14.85 10.87
N GLN A 132 18.84 -15.52 11.27
CA GLN A 132 19.33 -15.55 12.65
C GLN A 132 20.83 -15.27 12.71
N VAL A 133 21.23 -14.43 13.67
CA VAL A 133 22.64 -14.17 13.98
C VAL A 133 22.86 -14.30 15.48
N SER A 134 24.05 -14.72 15.88
CA SER A 134 24.41 -14.94 17.29
C SER A 134 25.92 -14.91 17.49
N GLU A 135 26.68 -15.51 16.57
CA GLU A 135 28.15 -15.54 16.59
C GLU A 135 28.73 -14.11 16.44
N HIS A 136 29.84 -13.82 17.13
CA HIS A 136 30.56 -12.53 17.06
C HIS A 136 29.79 -11.29 17.53
N LEU A 137 28.77 -11.47 18.37
CA LEU A 137 27.99 -10.38 18.96
C LEU A 137 28.10 -10.41 20.50
N VAL A 138 27.42 -9.46 21.16
CA VAL A 138 27.36 -9.38 22.62
C VAL A 138 26.42 -10.43 23.23
N GLY A 139 26.42 -10.59 24.55
CA GLY A 139 25.55 -11.57 25.18
C GLY A 139 25.36 -11.34 26.67
N PRO A 140 24.67 -12.26 27.35
CA PRO A 140 24.45 -12.16 28.80
C PRO A 140 25.74 -12.22 29.62
N THR A 141 26.86 -12.69 29.04
CA THR A 141 28.17 -12.70 29.69
C THR A 141 29.01 -11.45 29.38
N THR A 142 28.53 -10.55 28.50
CA THR A 142 29.19 -9.27 28.20
C THR A 142 29.08 -8.34 29.42
N GLY A 143 30.17 -7.67 29.78
CA GLY A 143 30.18 -6.74 30.91
C GLY A 143 29.28 -5.53 30.66
N GLU A 144 28.67 -4.97 31.71
CA GLU A 144 27.71 -3.86 31.59
C GLU A 144 28.27 -2.63 30.85
N ALA A 145 29.53 -2.27 31.13
CA ALA A 145 30.18 -1.15 30.46
C ALA A 145 30.42 -1.38 28.96
N GLU A 146 30.73 -2.62 28.57
CA GLU A 146 30.88 -3.02 27.17
C GLU A 146 29.52 -3.04 26.47
N LEU A 147 28.50 -3.58 27.14
CA LEU A 147 27.14 -3.62 26.63
C LEU A 147 26.56 -2.20 26.41
N ALA A 148 26.90 -1.24 27.27
CA ALA A 148 26.45 0.14 27.17
C ALA A 148 26.96 0.88 25.93
N VAL A 149 28.12 0.48 25.42
CA VAL A 149 28.71 1.08 24.21
C VAL A 149 28.59 0.19 22.97
N ALA A 150 28.22 -1.08 23.14
CA ALA A 150 28.04 -2.02 22.05
C ALA A 150 26.97 -1.54 21.07
N ARG A 151 27.34 -1.55 19.79
CA ARG A 151 26.43 -1.33 18.66
C ARG A 151 26.54 -2.50 17.70
N VAL A 152 25.42 -3.07 17.33
CA VAL A 152 25.33 -4.05 16.25
C VAL A 152 25.14 -3.28 14.96
N GLU A 153 26.04 -3.50 14.01
CA GLU A 153 25.93 -2.99 12.65
C GLU A 153 25.48 -4.11 11.72
N LEU A 154 24.46 -3.87 10.91
CA LEU A 154 23.82 -4.88 10.06
C LEU A 154 23.30 -4.28 8.75
N ILE A 155 23.33 -5.04 7.67
CA ILE A 155 22.68 -4.70 6.40
C ILE A 155 22.34 -5.97 5.60
N PRO A 156 21.07 -6.16 5.18
CA PRO A 156 20.75 -7.26 4.28
C PRO A 156 21.24 -6.96 2.86
N PHE A 157 21.51 -8.01 2.09
CA PHE A 157 21.81 -7.90 0.67
C PHE A 157 21.26 -9.10 -0.13
N LEU A 158 20.97 -8.85 -1.41
CA LEU A 158 20.79 -9.91 -2.41
C LEU A 158 22.14 -10.20 -3.04
N ARG A 159 22.53 -11.48 -3.04
CA ARG A 159 23.62 -11.97 -3.88
C ARG A 159 23.02 -12.49 -5.17
N LEU A 160 23.40 -11.87 -6.29
CA LEU A 160 22.93 -12.24 -7.61
C LEU A 160 23.71 -13.45 -8.16
N PRO A 161 23.18 -14.19 -9.15
CA PRO A 161 23.86 -15.34 -9.74
C PRO A 161 25.24 -15.02 -10.34
N ASP A 162 25.47 -13.77 -10.73
CA ASP A 162 26.75 -13.27 -11.26
C ASP A 162 27.74 -12.83 -10.16
N GLY A 163 27.38 -13.00 -8.88
CA GLY A 163 28.20 -12.64 -7.72
C GLY A 163 28.07 -11.19 -7.27
N ARG A 164 27.34 -10.33 -8.01
CA ARG A 164 27.08 -8.95 -7.57
C ARG A 164 26.22 -8.92 -6.31
N ARG A 165 26.34 -7.85 -5.53
CA ARG A 165 25.55 -7.65 -4.30
C ARG A 165 24.69 -6.39 -4.41
N LEU A 166 23.44 -6.49 -4.00
CA LEU A 166 22.51 -5.37 -3.90
C LEU A 166 22.11 -5.18 -2.42
N PHE A 167 22.54 -4.10 -1.80
CA PHE A 167 22.36 -3.82 -0.36
C PHE A 167 21.16 -2.94 -0.09
N ASP A 168 20.40 -3.18 0.99
CA ASP A 168 19.24 -2.35 1.35
C ASP A 168 19.67 -0.94 1.83
N HIS A 169 19.34 0.09 1.03
CA HIS A 169 19.51 1.51 1.36
C HIS A 169 18.18 2.27 1.26
N ASN A 170 17.06 1.62 1.57
CA ASN A 170 15.75 2.24 1.46
C ASN A 170 15.40 3.13 2.68
N ARG A 171 15.94 2.82 3.87
CA ARG A 171 15.78 3.65 5.09
C ARG A 171 16.93 4.64 5.31
N ARG A 172 18.06 4.43 4.64
CA ARG A 172 19.30 5.19 4.88
C ARG A 172 19.64 6.06 3.67
N LYS A 173 19.95 7.33 3.95
CA LYS A 173 20.24 8.30 2.89
C LYS A 173 21.63 8.10 2.29
N GLY A 174 22.64 7.73 3.07
CA GLY A 174 23.99 7.50 2.57
C GLY A 174 24.17 6.10 1.96
N ASP A 175 24.94 6.02 0.87
CA ASP A 175 25.34 4.74 0.25
C ASP A 175 26.28 3.92 1.14
N PHE A 176 26.86 4.50 2.19
CA PHE A 176 27.75 3.79 3.12
C PHE A 176 27.12 3.56 4.50
N ASP A 177 25.89 4.02 4.68
CA ASP A 177 25.18 3.89 5.94
C ASP A 177 24.71 2.45 6.11
N VAL A 178 24.94 1.88 7.29
CA VAL A 178 24.39 0.58 7.69
C VAL A 178 23.39 0.77 8.81
N TYR A 179 22.56 -0.24 9.07
CA TYR A 179 21.73 -0.22 10.27
C TYR A 179 22.61 -0.37 11.50
N SER A 180 22.46 0.53 12.49
CA SER A 180 23.22 0.50 13.74
C SER A 180 22.26 0.68 14.91
N PHE A 181 22.32 -0.24 15.87
CA PHE A 181 21.46 -0.26 17.06
C PHE A 181 22.21 -0.80 18.27
N GLY A 182 21.95 -0.23 19.45
CA GLY A 182 22.56 -0.67 20.71
C GLY A 182 21.57 -0.64 21.87
N GLN A 183 22.09 -0.46 23.08
CA GLN A 183 21.26 -0.55 24.29
C GLN A 183 20.14 0.49 24.36
N ALA A 184 20.37 1.71 23.86
CA ALA A 184 19.35 2.77 23.85
C ALA A 184 18.13 2.39 22.97
N GLU A 185 18.36 1.60 21.93
CA GLU A 185 17.35 1.07 21.02
C GLU A 185 16.94 -0.36 21.41
N TRP A 186 17.27 -0.82 22.62
CA TRP A 186 16.99 -2.17 23.12
C TRP A 186 17.58 -3.30 22.26
N PHE A 187 18.62 -2.98 21.48
CA PHE A 187 19.19 -3.82 20.44
C PHE A 187 18.16 -4.31 19.41
N ALA A 188 17.24 -3.43 19.01
CA ALA A 188 16.20 -3.76 18.05
C ALA A 188 15.96 -2.64 17.03
N LEU A 189 15.42 -3.04 15.88
CA LEU A 189 14.83 -2.17 14.87
C LEU A 189 13.45 -2.71 14.52
N GLY A 190 12.45 -1.84 14.54
CA GLY A 190 11.08 -2.18 14.18
C GLY A 190 10.79 -2.07 12.68
N ASP A 191 9.65 -2.61 12.28
CA ASP A 191 9.10 -2.45 10.94
C ASP A 191 8.64 -1.01 10.73
N GLU A 192 9.38 -0.28 9.88
CA GLU A 192 9.01 1.06 9.46
C GLU A 192 8.28 0.99 8.12
N PRO A 193 7.37 1.93 7.83
CA PRO A 193 6.55 1.95 6.60
C PRO A 193 7.36 2.37 5.35
N VAL A 194 8.56 1.83 5.18
CA VAL A 194 9.40 2.02 3.99
C VAL A 194 9.10 0.93 2.99
N CYS A 195 9.09 1.24 1.69
CA CYS A 195 8.91 0.24 0.63
C CYS A 195 7.70 -0.67 0.84
N GLN A 196 6.59 -0.08 1.28
CA GLN A 196 5.32 -0.78 1.36
C GLN A 196 4.82 -0.98 -0.06
N ALA A 197 4.43 -2.21 -0.40
CA ALA A 197 3.81 -2.45 -1.69
C ALA A 197 2.53 -1.63 -1.78
N VAL A 198 2.30 -1.02 -2.95
CA VAL A 198 1.01 -0.40 -3.24
C VAL A 198 0.02 -1.53 -3.36
N ALA A 199 -0.82 -1.66 -2.35
CA ALA A 199 -1.81 -2.71 -2.27
C ALA A 199 -3.16 -2.15 -1.84
N GLY A 200 -4.20 -2.57 -2.56
CA GLY A 200 -5.58 -2.46 -2.10
C GLY A 200 -6.11 -3.85 -1.82
N THR A 201 -6.97 -3.98 -0.81
CA THR A 201 -7.64 -5.23 -0.45
C THR A 201 -9.15 -5.08 -0.59
N ILE A 202 -9.76 -6.02 -1.30
CA ILE A 202 -11.21 -6.15 -1.39
C ILE A 202 -11.65 -7.21 -0.37
N PHE A 203 -12.58 -6.84 0.48
CA PHE A 203 -13.17 -7.68 1.51
C PHE A 203 -14.60 -8.05 1.11
N PHE A 204 -14.88 -9.34 1.05
CA PHE A 204 -16.21 -9.90 0.88
C PHE A 204 -16.65 -10.49 2.21
N GLN A 205 -17.53 -9.79 2.94
CA GLN A 205 -17.95 -10.16 4.28
C GLN A 205 -19.15 -11.11 4.26
N ASP A 206 -19.38 -11.83 5.37
CA ASP A 206 -20.47 -12.79 5.56
C ASP A 206 -21.88 -12.16 5.46
N ASP A 207 -21.98 -10.87 5.80
CA ASP A 207 -23.18 -10.06 5.69
C ASP A 207 -23.48 -9.56 4.25
N TRP A 208 -22.76 -10.10 3.27
CA TRP A 208 -22.85 -9.76 1.85
C TRP A 208 -22.38 -8.34 1.50
N GLN A 209 -21.69 -7.63 2.39
CA GLN A 209 -21.06 -6.37 2.04
C GLN A 209 -19.71 -6.55 1.37
N GLU A 210 -19.39 -5.66 0.44
CA GLU A 210 -18.06 -5.51 -0.15
C GLU A 210 -17.42 -4.22 0.35
N ASN A 211 -16.19 -4.33 0.85
CA ASN A 211 -15.41 -3.18 1.30
C ASN A 211 -14.05 -3.17 0.61
N VAL A 212 -13.58 -1.99 0.23
CA VAL A 212 -12.22 -1.82 -0.33
C VAL A 212 -11.39 -1.02 0.66
N SER A 213 -10.25 -1.58 1.07
CA SER A 213 -9.23 -0.88 1.87
C SER A 213 -8.02 -0.59 1.01
N GLY A 214 -7.59 0.67 0.96
CA GLY A 214 -6.54 1.11 0.05
C GLY A 214 -7.03 1.22 -1.40
N ALA A 215 -6.27 1.93 -2.23
CA ALA A 215 -6.58 2.05 -3.65
C ALA A 215 -5.96 0.88 -4.44
N LEU A 216 -6.69 0.39 -5.43
CA LEU A 216 -6.18 -0.58 -6.39
C LEU A 216 -5.43 0.19 -7.48
N HIS A 217 -4.13 -0.02 -7.63
CA HIS A 217 -3.33 0.64 -8.65
C HIS A 217 -2.80 -0.36 -9.67
N ALA A 218 -2.79 0.02 -10.94
CA ALA A 218 -2.13 -0.72 -12.00
C ALA A 218 -0.65 -0.91 -11.68
N GLY A 219 -0.12 -2.13 -11.86
CA GLY A 219 1.23 -2.48 -11.44
C GLY A 219 1.41 -2.63 -9.92
N GLY A 220 0.38 -2.37 -9.12
CA GLY A 220 0.33 -2.65 -7.69
C GLY A 220 -0.08 -4.10 -7.40
N TRP A 221 -0.64 -4.32 -6.21
CA TRP A 221 -1.11 -5.62 -5.76
C TRP A 221 -2.57 -5.57 -5.29
N LEU A 222 -3.31 -6.62 -5.61
CA LEU A 222 -4.67 -6.85 -5.16
C LEU A 222 -4.66 -7.92 -4.08
N GLY A 223 -5.08 -7.57 -2.88
CA GLY A 223 -5.52 -8.51 -1.86
C GLY A 223 -6.99 -8.85 -2.03
N VAL A 224 -7.35 -10.11 -1.89
CA VAL A 224 -8.76 -10.51 -1.79
C VAL A 224 -8.94 -11.30 -0.50
N PHE A 225 -9.76 -10.76 0.39
CA PHE A 225 -10.24 -11.44 1.58
C PHE A 225 -11.69 -11.85 1.34
N TYR A 226 -11.98 -13.14 1.50
CA TYR A 226 -13.31 -13.69 1.34
C TYR A 226 -13.70 -14.42 2.61
N ASP A 227 -14.71 -13.90 3.31
CA ASP A 227 -15.29 -14.60 4.44
C ASP A 227 -15.97 -15.87 3.93
N LEU A 228 -15.52 -17.02 4.44
CA LEU A 228 -16.07 -18.28 4.00
C LEU A 228 -17.58 -18.32 4.31
N ASP A 229 -18.06 -17.82 5.43
CA ASP A 229 -19.48 -17.93 5.79
C ASP A 229 -20.45 -17.15 4.88
N ARG A 230 -19.92 -16.32 3.97
CA ARG A 230 -20.68 -15.70 2.88
C ARG A 230 -21.31 -16.71 1.91
N LEU A 231 -20.61 -17.80 1.58
CA LEU A 231 -21.10 -18.86 0.67
C LEU A 231 -21.00 -20.25 1.32
N PRO A 232 -21.87 -20.58 2.29
CA PRO A 232 -21.77 -21.80 3.10
C PRO A 232 -22.33 -23.05 2.40
N LEU A 233 -23.03 -22.88 1.28
CA LEU A 233 -23.58 -23.99 0.48
C LEU A 233 -22.45 -24.87 -0.08
N CYS A 234 -22.75 -26.14 -0.38
CA CYS A 234 -21.80 -27.08 -0.99
C CYS A 234 -20.55 -27.43 -0.16
N ARG A 235 -20.57 -27.18 1.15
CA ARG A 235 -19.49 -27.60 2.07
C ARG A 235 -19.65 -29.04 2.54
N GLY A 236 -19.10 -29.99 1.77
CA GLY A 236 -19.14 -31.42 2.07
C GLY A 236 -17.97 -31.93 2.91
N THR A 237 -18.11 -33.08 3.57
CA THR A 237 -16.96 -33.77 4.18
C THR A 237 -16.77 -35.15 3.56
N HIS A 238 -15.51 -35.60 3.52
CA HIS A 238 -15.15 -36.97 3.13
C HIS A 238 -14.18 -37.55 4.18
N ASN A 239 -14.55 -38.68 4.78
CA ASN A 239 -13.83 -39.29 5.91
C ASN A 239 -13.58 -38.32 7.09
N GLY A 240 -14.52 -37.41 7.35
CA GLY A 240 -14.41 -36.42 8.43
C GLY A 240 -13.57 -35.19 8.09
N TYR A 241 -13.02 -35.09 6.87
CA TYR A 241 -12.24 -33.94 6.41
C TYR A 241 -13.04 -33.07 5.44
N PRO A 242 -12.77 -31.75 5.36
CA PRO A 242 -13.43 -30.87 4.40
C PRO A 242 -13.09 -31.33 2.98
N ALA A 243 -14.11 -31.67 2.23
CA ALA A 243 -14.01 -32.09 0.84
C ALA A 243 -14.74 -31.06 -0.05
N TRP A 244 -14.39 -29.80 0.14
CA TRP A 244 -14.90 -28.68 -0.62
C TRP A 244 -13.81 -27.62 -0.73
N ASP A 245 -13.98 -26.69 -1.66
CA ASP A 245 -13.15 -25.51 -1.76
C ASP A 245 -13.97 -24.31 -2.23
N THR A 246 -13.54 -23.11 -1.84
CA THR A 246 -14.02 -21.88 -2.45
C THR A 246 -12.87 -21.27 -3.22
N SER A 247 -13.02 -21.13 -4.54
CA SER A 247 -12.05 -20.41 -5.39
C SER A 247 -12.57 -19.03 -5.77
N ALA A 248 -11.67 -18.07 -5.78
CA ALA A 248 -11.88 -16.76 -6.39
C ALA A 248 -11.33 -16.80 -7.81
N THR A 249 -12.15 -16.41 -8.78
CA THR A 249 -11.69 -16.10 -10.13
C THR A 249 -11.59 -14.59 -10.28
N VAL A 250 -10.46 -14.12 -10.79
CA VAL A 250 -10.11 -12.71 -10.94
C VAL A 250 -9.75 -12.44 -12.38
N GLN A 251 -10.43 -11.48 -13.01
CA GLN A 251 -10.20 -11.06 -14.37
C GLN A 251 -9.84 -9.57 -14.42
N PHE A 252 -8.68 -9.23 -14.98
CA PHE A 252 -8.28 -7.84 -15.19
C PHE A 252 -8.67 -7.35 -16.59
N GLU A 253 -9.18 -6.12 -16.70
CA GLU A 253 -9.52 -5.47 -17.96
C GLU A 253 -8.59 -4.28 -18.22
N PRO A 254 -8.23 -3.98 -19.48
CA PRO A 254 -8.77 -4.58 -20.71
C PRO A 254 -8.06 -5.85 -21.19
N GLY A 255 -6.91 -6.21 -20.60
CA GLY A 255 -6.07 -7.30 -21.09
C GLY A 255 -6.68 -8.71 -20.97
N GLY A 256 -7.72 -8.88 -20.15
CA GLY A 256 -8.45 -10.14 -19.98
C GLY A 256 -7.68 -11.21 -19.20
N GLN A 257 -6.61 -10.83 -18.49
CA GLN A 257 -5.79 -11.75 -17.70
C GLN A 257 -6.66 -12.37 -16.60
N LEU A 258 -6.73 -13.70 -16.57
CA LEU A 258 -7.56 -14.48 -15.67
C LEU A 258 -6.68 -15.25 -14.70
N THR A 259 -6.97 -15.15 -13.41
CA THR A 259 -6.33 -15.94 -12.35
C THR A 259 -7.39 -16.58 -11.48
N GLU A 260 -7.16 -17.83 -11.07
CA GLU A 260 -8.00 -18.54 -10.11
C GLU A 260 -7.15 -18.97 -8.91
N ALA A 261 -7.66 -18.75 -7.70
CA ALA A 261 -6.98 -19.16 -6.47
C ALA A 261 -7.99 -19.54 -5.38
N SER A 262 -7.65 -20.54 -4.57
CA SER A 262 -8.44 -20.88 -3.38
C SER A 262 -8.34 -19.76 -2.33
N VAL A 263 -9.48 -19.37 -1.78
CA VAL A 263 -9.60 -18.43 -0.65
C VAL A 263 -9.76 -19.15 0.69
N ARG A 264 -9.43 -20.43 0.70
CA ARG A 264 -9.51 -21.31 1.86
C ARG A 264 -8.14 -21.88 2.20
N ASP A 265 -7.85 -21.97 3.48
CA ASP A 265 -6.78 -22.81 4.02
C ASP A 265 -7.35 -23.79 5.05
N LEU A 266 -6.50 -24.68 5.54
CA LEU A 266 -6.81 -25.58 6.65
C LEU A 266 -5.99 -25.16 7.87
N VAL A 267 -6.59 -25.24 9.07
CA VAL A 267 -5.85 -25.11 10.33
C VAL A 267 -4.96 -26.33 10.48
N THR A 268 -3.78 -26.35 9.86
CA THR A 268 -2.82 -27.43 10.06
C THR A 268 -1.77 -26.98 11.06
N LEU A 269 -1.81 -27.54 12.27
CA LEU A 269 -0.60 -27.69 13.06
C LEU A 269 0.04 -29.02 12.67
N ASN A 270 1.26 -28.98 12.13
CA ASN A 270 2.13 -30.15 12.01
C ASN A 270 1.58 -31.32 11.17
N GLY A 271 0.92 -31.03 10.04
CA GLY A 271 0.50 -32.06 9.08
C GLY A 271 -0.60 -33.01 9.58
N THR A 272 -1.20 -32.74 10.74
CA THR A 272 -2.43 -33.44 11.15
C THR A 272 -3.61 -32.74 10.47
N PRO A 273 -4.34 -33.42 9.58
CA PRO A 273 -5.46 -32.77 8.91
C PRO A 273 -6.55 -32.47 9.95
N THR A 274 -7.06 -31.23 9.93
CA THR A 274 -8.19 -30.81 10.76
C THR A 274 -9.44 -30.68 9.91
N ASN A 275 -10.60 -30.63 10.56
CA ASN A 275 -11.89 -30.36 9.93
C ASN A 275 -12.26 -28.88 9.88
N THR A 276 -11.34 -28.00 10.28
CA THR A 276 -11.55 -26.56 10.34
C THR A 276 -10.87 -25.90 9.15
N ALA A 277 -11.69 -25.34 8.26
CA ALA A 277 -11.23 -24.42 7.24
C ALA A 277 -11.09 -23.02 7.84
N VAL A 278 -10.12 -22.26 7.35
CA VAL A 278 -9.95 -20.84 7.68
C VAL A 278 -9.82 -20.05 6.38
N GLU A 279 -10.13 -18.77 6.46
CA GLU A 279 -10.01 -17.83 5.35
C GLU A 279 -8.54 -17.71 4.94
N ARG A 280 -8.29 -17.73 3.64
CA ARG A 280 -6.99 -17.42 3.06
C ARG A 280 -7.11 -16.16 2.23
N GLN A 281 -6.40 -15.11 2.64
CA GLN A 281 -6.23 -13.94 1.78
C GLN A 281 -5.33 -14.31 0.60
N ILE A 282 -5.83 -14.12 -0.62
CA ILE A 282 -5.00 -14.26 -1.83
C ILE A 282 -4.40 -12.91 -2.20
N GLN A 283 -3.22 -12.93 -2.81
CA GLN A 283 -2.54 -11.73 -3.26
C GLN A 283 -2.09 -11.90 -4.71
N LEU A 284 -2.50 -10.96 -5.56
CA LEU A 284 -2.33 -11.01 -7.00
C LEU A 284 -1.67 -9.73 -7.49
N LYS A 285 -0.73 -9.85 -8.43
CA LYS A 285 -0.18 -8.68 -9.12
C LYS A 285 -1.26 -8.09 -10.03
N ILE A 286 -1.50 -6.80 -9.92
CA ILE A 286 -2.38 -6.08 -10.85
C ILE A 286 -1.58 -5.76 -12.11
N PRO A 287 -2.02 -6.16 -13.32
CA PRO A 287 -1.36 -5.79 -14.57
C PRO A 287 -1.19 -4.27 -14.71
N GLY A 288 -0.08 -3.83 -15.30
CA GLY A 288 0.24 -2.41 -15.45
C GLY A 288 -0.72 -1.63 -16.37
N ASP A 289 -1.48 -2.35 -17.20
CA ASP A 289 -2.50 -1.80 -18.11
C ASP A 289 -3.92 -1.92 -17.55
N ALA A 290 -4.11 -2.54 -16.37
CA ALA A 290 -5.43 -2.80 -15.84
C ALA A 290 -6.12 -1.49 -15.42
N THR A 291 -7.34 -1.28 -15.88
CA THR A 291 -8.21 -0.17 -15.46
C THR A 291 -9.40 -0.64 -14.63
N ARG A 292 -9.62 -1.95 -14.57
CA ARG A 292 -10.71 -2.58 -13.81
C ARG A 292 -10.36 -4.02 -13.48
N VAL A 293 -10.92 -4.52 -12.40
CA VAL A 293 -10.90 -5.94 -12.03
C VAL A 293 -12.32 -6.46 -11.81
N LYS A 294 -12.59 -7.65 -12.32
CA LYS A 294 -13.82 -8.41 -12.09
C LYS A 294 -13.53 -9.65 -11.25
N LEU A 295 -14.39 -9.93 -10.28
CA LEU A 295 -14.26 -11.07 -9.37
C LEU A 295 -15.57 -11.85 -9.25
N TRP A 296 -15.45 -13.17 -9.13
CA TRP A 296 -16.54 -14.05 -8.74
C TRP A 296 -15.98 -15.27 -8.02
N PHE A 297 -16.83 -15.90 -7.20
CA PHE A 297 -16.42 -17.01 -6.35
C PHE A 297 -17.24 -18.25 -6.67
N HIS A 298 -16.58 -19.39 -6.60
CA HIS A 298 -17.15 -20.71 -6.84
C HIS A 298 -16.86 -21.58 -5.63
N ASN A 299 -17.90 -22.04 -4.94
CA ASN A 299 -17.79 -23.06 -3.91
C ASN A 299 -18.28 -24.39 -4.49
N TRP A 300 -17.45 -25.41 -4.39
CA TRP A 300 -17.76 -26.75 -4.91
C TRP A 300 -17.35 -27.84 -3.93
N SER A 301 -18.08 -28.95 -3.95
CA SER A 301 -17.74 -30.16 -3.20
C SER A 301 -17.01 -31.19 -4.07
N GLY A 302 -15.99 -31.81 -3.49
CA GLY A 302 -15.31 -32.98 -4.05
C GLY A 302 -15.84 -34.31 -3.49
N ALA A 303 -15.21 -35.40 -3.92
CA ALA A 303 -15.33 -36.75 -3.34
C ALA A 303 -16.76 -37.32 -3.20
N GLY A 304 -17.50 -37.39 -4.31
CA GLY A 304 -18.78 -38.12 -4.40
C GLY A 304 -20.02 -37.23 -4.26
N SER A 305 -19.84 -35.91 -4.14
CA SER A 305 -20.88 -34.90 -4.29
C SER A 305 -20.56 -34.03 -5.52
N SER A 306 -21.60 -33.51 -6.18
CA SER A 306 -21.51 -32.63 -7.35
C SER A 306 -22.23 -31.31 -7.08
N CYS A 307 -22.01 -30.76 -5.89
CA CYS A 307 -22.65 -29.51 -5.47
C CYS A 307 -21.77 -28.35 -5.90
N ASP A 308 -22.37 -27.37 -6.57
CA ASP A 308 -21.75 -26.14 -6.99
C ASP A 308 -22.62 -24.95 -6.55
N ALA A 309 -21.98 -23.92 -6.02
CA ALA A 309 -22.61 -22.65 -5.66
C ALA A 309 -21.72 -21.48 -6.09
N TRP A 310 -22.33 -20.36 -6.48
CA TRP A 310 -21.64 -19.20 -7.00
C TRP A 310 -22.00 -17.94 -6.22
N ASP A 311 -21.00 -17.07 -6.06
CA ASP A 311 -21.16 -15.71 -5.57
C ASP A 311 -20.57 -14.75 -6.62
N SER A 312 -21.45 -14.04 -7.32
CA SER A 312 -21.13 -13.33 -8.56
C SER A 312 -22.00 -12.09 -8.80
N SER A 313 -22.50 -11.43 -7.74
CA SER A 313 -23.42 -10.28 -7.89
C SER A 313 -24.58 -10.59 -8.86
N TYR A 314 -25.25 -11.72 -8.63
CA TYR A 314 -26.34 -12.23 -9.48
C TYR A 314 -25.96 -12.48 -10.97
N GLY A 315 -24.70 -12.81 -11.24
CA GLY A 315 -24.19 -13.15 -12.57
C GLY A 315 -23.47 -12.01 -13.30
N GLU A 316 -23.47 -10.79 -12.73
CA GLU A 316 -22.76 -9.64 -13.30
C GLU A 316 -21.27 -9.61 -12.93
N ASN A 317 -20.86 -10.41 -11.94
CA ASN A 317 -19.59 -10.39 -11.25
C ASN A 317 -19.35 -9.07 -10.50
N TYR A 318 -18.46 -9.12 -9.51
CA TYR A 318 -18.08 -7.92 -8.76
C TYR A 318 -17.06 -7.13 -9.53
N SER A 319 -17.28 -5.83 -9.72
CA SER A 319 -16.42 -4.97 -10.54
C SER A 319 -15.85 -3.82 -9.71
N PHE A 320 -14.53 -3.63 -9.76
CA PHE A 320 -13.83 -2.55 -9.06
C PHE A 320 -12.88 -1.83 -10.01
N ASP A 321 -12.85 -0.51 -9.90
CA ASP A 321 -11.94 0.31 -10.70
C ASP A 321 -10.50 0.13 -10.22
N VAL A 322 -9.59 0.10 -11.18
CA VAL A 322 -8.14 0.10 -10.94
C VAL A 322 -7.61 1.46 -11.37
N LEU A 323 -7.02 2.17 -10.42
CA LEU A 323 -6.38 3.45 -10.65
C LEU A 323 -5.09 3.27 -11.45
N PRO A 324 -4.61 4.34 -12.10
CA PRO A 324 -3.28 4.38 -12.70
C PRO A 324 -2.16 3.98 -11.73
N PRO A 325 -0.94 3.68 -12.22
CA PRO A 325 0.23 3.52 -11.35
C PRO A 325 0.39 4.72 -10.38
N VAL A 326 0.89 4.49 -9.16
CA VAL A 326 0.98 5.55 -8.14
C VAL A 326 1.87 6.73 -8.53
N ASP A 327 2.82 6.51 -9.42
CA ASP A 327 3.74 7.50 -9.98
C ASP A 327 3.20 8.16 -11.26
N ASP A 328 2.00 7.76 -11.72
CA ASP A 328 1.32 8.39 -12.84
C ASP A 328 0.97 9.85 -12.50
N ALA A 329 1.13 10.75 -13.47
CA ALA A 329 0.81 12.17 -13.30
C ALA A 329 -0.64 12.40 -12.85
N ARG A 330 -1.56 11.49 -13.16
CA ARG A 330 -2.98 11.52 -12.73
C ARG A 330 -3.19 11.30 -11.23
N CYS A 331 -2.21 10.72 -10.55
CA CYS A 331 -2.22 10.49 -9.10
C CYS A 331 -1.46 11.60 -8.35
N LYS A 332 -0.61 12.34 -9.07
CA LYS A 332 0.28 13.33 -8.48
C LYS A 332 -0.55 14.49 -7.92
N HIS A 333 -0.42 14.73 -6.62
CA HIS A 333 -1.12 15.81 -5.92
C HIS A 333 -2.64 15.75 -5.99
N VAL A 334 -3.26 14.59 -6.24
CA VAL A 334 -4.73 14.47 -6.29
C VAL A 334 -5.25 13.80 -5.02
N GLU A 335 -6.34 14.33 -4.46
CA GLU A 335 -7.04 13.74 -3.32
C GLU A 335 -8.56 13.79 -3.52
N SER A 336 -9.27 12.84 -2.93
CA SER A 336 -10.72 12.88 -2.77
C SER A 336 -11.04 13.52 -1.43
N TRP A 337 -11.71 14.67 -1.44
CA TRP A 337 -12.10 15.38 -0.23
C TRP A 337 -13.59 15.20 0.03
N THR A 338 -13.93 14.16 0.79
CA THR A 338 -15.32 13.82 1.16
C THR A 338 -15.65 14.13 2.62
N GLN A 339 -14.64 14.50 3.41
CA GLN A 339 -14.75 14.79 4.84
C GLN A 339 -13.70 15.82 5.24
N ILE A 340 -13.91 16.47 6.39
CA ILE A 340 -13.01 17.52 6.87
C ILE A 340 -11.67 16.96 7.36
N TYR A 341 -11.57 15.67 7.70
CA TYR A 341 -10.39 15.03 8.32
C TYR A 341 -9.19 14.76 7.38
N GLY A 342 -9.08 15.51 6.28
CA GLY A 342 -8.06 15.34 5.24
C GLY A 342 -8.58 14.59 4.02
N GLY A 343 -8.07 14.97 2.85
CA GLY A 343 -8.34 14.26 1.62
C GLY A 343 -7.66 12.89 1.59
N LYS A 344 -8.31 11.91 0.95
CA LYS A 344 -7.70 10.61 0.68
C LYS A 344 -6.92 10.71 -0.63
N PRO A 345 -5.61 10.42 -0.67
CA PRO A 345 -4.87 10.36 -1.93
C PRO A 345 -5.60 9.49 -2.95
N THR A 346 -5.73 9.98 -4.17
CA THR A 346 -6.48 9.31 -5.25
C THR A 346 -5.87 9.63 -6.61
N CYS A 347 -6.44 9.09 -7.67
CA CYS A 347 -6.08 9.41 -9.05
C CYS A 347 -7.32 9.71 -9.88
N THR A 348 -7.17 10.52 -10.92
CA THR A 348 -8.22 10.60 -11.95
C THR A 348 -8.13 9.38 -12.89
N PRO A 349 -9.27 8.78 -13.31
CA PRO A 349 -9.26 7.68 -14.26
C PRO A 349 -8.91 8.13 -15.70
N TYR A 350 -8.83 9.44 -15.93
CA TYR A 350 -8.51 10.09 -17.20
C TYR A 350 -7.31 11.02 -17.05
N ALA A 351 -6.61 11.25 -18.16
CA ALA A 351 -5.65 12.35 -18.27
C ALA A 351 -6.38 13.64 -18.65
N VAL A 352 -5.89 14.79 -18.20
CA VAL A 352 -6.38 16.10 -18.65
C VAL A 352 -5.60 16.46 -19.91
N ASP A 353 -6.31 16.57 -21.04
CA ASP A 353 -5.71 16.87 -22.35
C ASP A 353 -5.46 18.36 -22.54
N GLU A 354 -6.36 19.20 -22.02
CA GLU A 354 -6.32 20.66 -22.18
C GLU A 354 -6.80 21.36 -20.90
N GLN A 355 -6.33 22.59 -20.69
CA GLN A 355 -6.76 23.44 -19.58
C GLN A 355 -7.14 24.82 -20.11
N HIS A 356 -8.34 25.29 -19.76
CA HIS A 356 -8.86 26.59 -20.19
C HIS A 356 -9.44 27.34 -18.99
N GLU A 357 -9.44 28.67 -19.05
CA GLU A 357 -10.29 29.46 -18.14
C GLU A 357 -11.75 29.20 -18.50
N ALA A 358 -12.55 28.97 -17.47
CA ALA A 358 -13.99 28.84 -17.62
C ALA A 358 -14.57 30.15 -18.14
N THR A 359 -15.38 30.03 -19.17
CA THR A 359 -16.17 31.14 -19.71
C THR A 359 -17.46 31.30 -18.91
N HIS A 360 -18.06 32.49 -18.97
CA HIS A 360 -19.18 32.92 -18.13
C HIS A 360 -20.20 31.78 -17.87
N CYS A 361 -20.25 31.34 -16.62
CA CYS A 361 -21.24 30.42 -16.03
C CYS A 361 -21.05 28.92 -16.26
N GLU A 362 -19.89 28.47 -16.76
CA GLU A 362 -19.56 27.04 -16.75
C GLU A 362 -19.39 26.52 -15.31
N LEU A 363 -18.81 27.31 -14.40
CA LEU A 363 -18.84 27.06 -12.96
C LEU A 363 -18.75 28.39 -12.18
N HIS A 364 -19.23 28.36 -10.95
CA HIS A 364 -18.95 29.39 -9.94
C HIS A 364 -18.87 28.75 -8.55
N VAL A 365 -18.32 29.47 -7.57
CA VAL A 365 -18.40 29.08 -6.16
C VAL A 365 -19.50 29.89 -5.51
N ASN A 366 -20.40 29.25 -4.77
CA ASN A 366 -21.51 29.92 -4.05
C ASN A 366 -21.39 29.83 -2.53
N GLY A 367 -20.30 29.23 -2.04
CA GLY A 367 -19.97 29.17 -0.62
C GLY A 367 -18.51 28.82 -0.44
N PHE A 368 -17.79 29.62 0.36
CA PHE A 368 -16.39 29.37 0.70
C PHE A 368 -16.14 29.71 2.16
N GLY A 369 -15.60 28.77 2.92
CA GLY A 369 -15.49 28.87 4.37
C GLY A 369 -14.16 28.35 4.91
N HIS A 370 -13.69 29.00 5.97
CA HIS A 370 -12.60 28.51 6.80
C HIS A 370 -13.19 27.89 8.08
N GLY A 371 -13.00 26.59 8.24
CA GLY A 371 -13.40 25.83 9.40
C GLY A 371 -12.29 25.69 10.44
N PHE A 372 -12.68 25.80 11.70
CA PHE A 372 -11.85 25.51 12.85
C PHE A 372 -12.64 24.58 13.79
N GLU A 373 -12.04 23.45 14.15
CA GLU A 373 -12.49 22.56 15.23
C GLU A 373 -11.36 22.45 16.27
N GLY A 374 -11.72 22.53 17.54
CA GLY A 374 -10.78 22.43 18.65
C GLY A 374 -11.40 21.61 19.77
N HIS A 375 -11.07 20.33 19.83
CA HIS A 375 -11.45 19.45 20.94
C HIS A 375 -10.22 19.15 21.80
N TYR A 376 -10.29 19.44 23.11
CA TYR A 376 -9.19 19.23 24.06
C TYR A 376 -7.84 19.88 23.69
N GLY A 377 -7.88 21.04 23.03
CA GLY A 377 -6.66 21.77 22.64
C GLY A 377 -5.93 21.21 21.42
N ILE A 378 -6.60 20.32 20.66
CA ILE A 378 -6.12 19.78 19.39
C ILE A 378 -6.80 20.58 18.28
N PRO A 379 -6.11 21.57 17.67
CA PRO A 379 -6.68 22.36 16.59
C PRO A 379 -6.72 21.58 15.29
N PHE A 380 -7.81 21.77 14.57
CA PHE A 380 -8.08 21.19 13.27
C PHE A 380 -8.66 22.28 12.37
N GLU A 381 -8.02 22.55 11.23
CA GLU A 381 -8.42 23.64 10.34
C GLU A 381 -8.51 23.20 8.88
N TRP A 382 -9.53 23.68 8.19
CA TRP A 382 -9.79 23.35 6.78
C TRP A 382 -10.44 24.50 6.02
N LEU A 383 -10.31 24.45 4.70
CA LEU A 383 -11.10 25.22 3.77
C LEU A 383 -12.22 24.33 3.21
N GLU A 384 -13.41 24.89 3.01
CA GLU A 384 -14.57 24.23 2.42
C GLU A 384 -15.18 25.12 1.33
N ALA A 385 -15.49 24.52 0.18
CA ALA A 385 -16.07 25.20 -0.97
C ALA A 385 -17.27 24.44 -1.52
N TYR A 386 -18.27 25.19 -2.01
CA TYR A 386 -19.39 24.67 -2.79
C TYR A 386 -19.27 25.19 -4.23
N VAL A 387 -18.88 24.30 -5.13
CA VAL A 387 -18.72 24.57 -6.56
C VAL A 387 -20.01 24.23 -7.26
N VAL A 388 -20.65 25.24 -7.87
CA VAL A 388 -21.85 25.09 -8.69
C VAL A 388 -21.44 24.99 -10.15
N THR A 389 -21.93 23.96 -10.84
CA THR A 389 -21.61 23.69 -12.24
C THR A 389 -22.80 24.06 -13.12
N GLY A 390 -22.56 24.87 -14.14
CA GLY A 390 -23.53 25.15 -15.20
C GLY A 390 -23.61 24.03 -16.24
N THR A 391 -24.29 24.31 -17.34
CA THR A 391 -24.34 23.39 -18.49
C THR A 391 -22.97 23.32 -19.15
N GLN A 392 -22.44 22.11 -19.33
CA GLN A 392 -21.18 21.87 -20.02
C GLN A 392 -21.46 21.36 -21.44
N ASP A 393 -20.63 21.76 -22.42
CA ASP A 393 -20.55 21.05 -23.70
C ASP A 393 -19.74 19.75 -23.51
N GLY A 394 -20.38 18.72 -22.95
CA GLY A 394 -19.76 17.44 -22.66
C GLY A 394 -20.26 16.78 -21.38
N GLU A 395 -19.60 15.68 -21.02
CA GLU A 395 -19.85 14.96 -19.77
C GLU A 395 -18.98 15.56 -18.66
N LEU A 396 -19.62 16.01 -17.58
CA LEU A 396 -18.92 16.44 -16.37
C LEU A 396 -18.34 15.23 -15.65
N LEU A 397 -17.02 15.17 -15.54
CA LEU A 397 -16.28 14.06 -14.92
C LEU A 397 -15.94 14.34 -13.45
N ASN A 398 -15.63 15.59 -13.10
CA ASN A 398 -15.33 15.98 -11.72
C ASN A 398 -15.47 17.50 -11.51
N ALA A 399 -15.54 17.91 -10.25
CA ALA A 399 -15.45 19.31 -9.80
C ALA A 399 -14.62 19.37 -8.51
N GLY A 400 -13.76 20.36 -8.38
CA GLY A 400 -12.81 20.38 -7.27
C GLY A 400 -12.17 21.74 -7.00
N MET A 401 -11.19 21.70 -6.09
CA MET A 401 -10.40 22.85 -5.68
C MET A 401 -8.91 22.54 -5.85
N TYR A 402 -8.19 23.48 -6.47
CA TYR A 402 -6.74 23.54 -6.43
C TYR A 402 -6.31 24.32 -5.20
N THR A 403 -5.25 23.88 -4.54
CA THR A 403 -4.63 24.60 -3.43
C THR A 403 -3.12 24.58 -3.57
N ARG A 404 -2.51 25.76 -3.46
CA ARG A 404 -1.07 25.93 -3.29
C ARG A 404 -0.77 26.25 -1.84
N TYR A 405 0.19 25.57 -1.23
CA TYR A 405 0.50 25.72 0.18
C TYR A 405 2.00 25.52 0.45
N THR A 406 2.46 26.04 1.59
CA THR A 406 3.80 25.74 2.13
C THR A 406 3.68 24.76 3.29
N ASP A 407 4.46 23.69 3.30
CA ASP A 407 4.48 22.74 4.42
C ASP A 407 5.47 23.23 5.49
N ALA A 408 5.04 23.31 6.76
CA ALA A 408 5.91 23.70 7.87
C ALA A 408 7.04 22.69 8.13
N GLY A 409 6.89 21.44 7.69
CA GLY A 409 7.88 20.38 7.87
C GLY A 409 9.13 20.52 6.97
N ASP A 410 8.96 21.01 5.75
CA ASP A 410 10.06 21.15 4.77
C ASP A 410 10.26 22.58 4.25
N ALA A 411 9.34 23.50 4.54
CA ALA A 411 9.30 24.88 4.03
C ALA A 411 9.22 25.00 2.49
N GLU A 412 8.88 23.91 1.79
CA GLU A 412 8.71 23.88 0.34
C GLU A 412 7.27 24.24 -0.05
N THR A 413 7.10 24.72 -1.29
CA THR A 413 5.78 24.98 -1.87
C THR A 413 5.26 23.73 -2.57
N HIS A 414 4.03 23.36 -2.23
CA HIS A 414 3.34 22.20 -2.74
C HIS A 414 2.01 22.62 -3.38
N GLU A 415 1.45 21.72 -4.16
CA GLU A 415 0.11 21.85 -4.72
C GLU A 415 -0.76 20.62 -4.44
N ARG A 416 -2.07 20.81 -4.49
CA ARG A 416 -3.09 19.79 -4.27
C ARG A 416 -4.30 20.06 -5.15
N TYR A 417 -4.87 19.00 -5.73
CA TYR A 417 -6.16 18.98 -6.41
C TYR A 417 -7.14 18.14 -5.60
N SER A 418 -8.06 18.79 -4.91
CA SER A 418 -9.06 18.16 -4.06
C SER A 418 -10.36 17.98 -4.85
N LEU A 419 -10.64 16.74 -5.22
CA LEU A 419 -11.84 16.31 -5.92
C LEU A 419 -13.03 16.35 -4.95
N GLY A 420 -14.12 17.01 -5.35
CA GLY A 420 -15.31 17.19 -4.54
C GLY A 420 -16.32 16.04 -4.64
N ALA A 421 -17.24 16.01 -3.68
CA ALA A 421 -18.40 15.12 -3.67
C ALA A 421 -19.67 15.88 -4.05
N VAL A 422 -20.63 15.20 -4.69
CA VAL A 422 -21.94 15.79 -5.01
C VAL A 422 -22.67 16.18 -3.71
N ALA A 423 -23.00 17.46 -3.58
CA ALA A 423 -23.74 18.03 -2.44
C ALA A 423 -25.19 18.40 -2.81
N GLY A 424 -25.49 18.50 -4.10
CA GLY A 424 -26.81 18.86 -4.62
C GLY A 424 -26.85 18.78 -6.14
N ALA A 425 -27.99 19.09 -6.75
CA ALA A 425 -28.13 19.11 -8.21
C ALA A 425 -27.18 20.15 -8.83
N GLY A 426 -26.10 19.67 -9.47
CA GLY A 426 -25.06 20.53 -10.04
C GLY A 426 -24.20 21.25 -9.01
N THR A 427 -24.16 20.79 -7.75
CA THR A 427 -23.34 21.39 -6.69
C THR A 427 -22.42 20.34 -6.09
N TYR A 428 -21.14 20.69 -5.94
CA TYR A 428 -20.10 19.83 -5.42
C TYR A 428 -19.45 20.48 -4.19
N LYS A 429 -19.33 19.72 -3.12
CA LYS A 429 -18.59 20.11 -1.92
C LYS A 429 -17.15 19.61 -2.05
N THR A 430 -16.19 20.52 -1.94
CA THR A 430 -14.75 20.23 -1.92
C THR A 430 -14.07 21.04 -0.82
N GLY A 431 -12.78 20.85 -0.60
CA GLY A 431 -12.06 21.50 0.49
C GLY A 431 -10.60 21.09 0.57
N PHE A 432 -9.89 21.63 1.55
CA PHE A 432 -8.50 21.30 1.82
C PHE A 432 -8.23 21.45 3.31
N THR A 433 -7.80 20.37 3.93
CA THR A 433 -7.41 20.38 5.34
C THR A 433 -5.95 20.80 5.43
N TYR A 434 -5.69 21.91 6.11
CA TYR A 434 -4.35 22.48 6.15
C TYR A 434 -3.73 22.44 7.55
N ARG A 435 -4.48 22.02 8.58
CA ARG A 435 -3.93 21.81 9.92
C ARG A 435 -4.57 20.62 10.62
N SER A 436 -3.74 19.69 11.07
CA SER A 436 -4.10 18.56 11.93
C SER A 436 -2.99 18.33 12.94
N THR A 437 -3.29 18.29 14.25
CA THR A 437 -2.30 17.95 15.28
C THR A 437 -2.33 16.49 15.71
N GLY A 438 -3.00 15.62 14.94
CA GLY A 438 -3.04 14.17 15.15
C GLY A 438 -4.02 13.72 16.24
N VAL A 439 -5.15 13.15 15.84
CA VAL A 439 -6.15 12.48 16.70
C VAL A 439 -6.49 11.15 16.06
N GLN A 440 -6.65 10.08 16.86
CA GLN A 440 -7.17 8.79 16.38
C GLN A 440 -6.45 8.24 15.13
N SER A 441 -5.12 8.34 15.10
CA SER A 441 -4.26 7.91 13.96
C SER A 441 -4.31 8.81 12.72
N LEU A 442 -4.97 9.97 12.78
CA LEU A 442 -4.85 10.97 11.72
C LEU A 442 -3.42 11.52 11.67
N PRO A 443 -2.87 11.77 10.46
CA PRO A 443 -1.54 12.35 10.32
C PRO A 443 -1.49 13.78 10.88
N THR A 444 -0.33 14.15 11.40
CA THR A 444 -0.02 15.50 11.87
C THR A 444 0.62 16.29 10.73
N TYR A 445 0.05 17.45 10.42
CA TYR A 445 0.59 18.37 9.43
C TYR A 445 0.13 19.80 9.71
N THR A 446 0.92 20.76 9.24
CA THR A 446 0.60 22.18 9.32
C THR A 446 1.07 22.84 8.05
N HIS A 447 0.11 23.35 7.28
CA HIS A 447 0.31 23.96 5.99
C HIS A 447 -0.12 25.42 6.04
N SER A 448 0.58 26.27 5.29
CA SER A 448 0.18 27.66 5.06
C SER A 448 -0.38 27.78 3.65
N VAL A 449 -1.71 27.91 3.54
CA VAL A 449 -2.40 28.09 2.24
C VAL A 449 -2.01 29.44 1.65
N GLN A 450 -1.50 29.42 0.42
CA GLN A 450 -1.08 30.60 -0.33
C GLN A 450 -2.16 31.03 -1.31
N GLU A 451 -2.67 30.06 -2.08
CA GLU A 451 -3.59 30.32 -3.19
C GLU A 451 -4.59 29.17 -3.35
N VAL A 452 -5.79 29.49 -3.85
CA VAL A 452 -6.80 28.52 -4.26
C VAL A 452 -7.39 28.86 -5.63
N ALA A 453 -7.85 27.85 -6.35
CA ALA A 453 -8.67 28.00 -7.55
C ALA A 453 -9.68 26.86 -7.62
N PHE A 454 -10.70 26.99 -8.46
CA PHE A 454 -11.73 25.95 -8.60
C PHE A 454 -11.73 25.42 -10.02
N PHE A 455 -12.12 24.16 -10.18
CA PHE A 455 -12.13 23.56 -11.51
C PHE A 455 -13.27 22.57 -11.69
N VAL A 456 -13.61 22.34 -12.96
CA VAL A 456 -14.37 21.17 -13.41
C VAL A 456 -13.60 20.47 -14.52
N ASP A 457 -13.69 19.14 -14.55
CA ASP A 457 -13.15 18.32 -15.63
C ASP A 457 -14.30 17.86 -16.52
N VAL A 458 -14.22 18.14 -17.82
CA VAL A 458 -15.29 17.87 -18.79
C VAL A 458 -14.75 17.05 -19.94
N LYS A 459 -15.38 15.90 -20.22
CA LYS A 459 -15.14 15.13 -21.43
C LYS A 459 -15.96 15.70 -22.58
N ARG A 460 -15.29 16.37 -23.51
CA ARG A 460 -15.93 16.97 -24.68
C ARG A 460 -16.42 15.86 -25.65
N PRO A 461 -17.37 16.17 -26.56
CA PRO A 461 -17.82 15.21 -27.58
C PRO A 461 -16.70 14.62 -28.47
N SER A 462 -15.56 15.30 -28.55
CA SER A 462 -14.35 14.82 -29.23
C SER A 462 -13.65 13.66 -28.50
N GLY A 463 -14.02 13.37 -27.25
CA GLY A 463 -13.37 12.41 -26.37
C GLY A 463 -12.27 12.99 -25.50
N LYS A 464 -11.81 14.22 -25.80
CA LYS A 464 -10.81 14.93 -24.98
C LYS A 464 -11.38 15.35 -23.63
N VAL A 465 -10.56 15.27 -22.59
CA VAL A 465 -10.88 15.80 -21.26
C VAL A 465 -10.23 17.17 -21.09
N VAL A 466 -11.08 18.15 -20.80
CA VAL A 466 -10.72 19.54 -20.62
C VAL A 466 -10.95 19.94 -19.16
N ARG A 467 -9.95 20.54 -18.52
CA ARG A 467 -10.12 21.19 -17.23
C ARG A 467 -10.48 22.66 -17.43
N LEU A 468 -11.64 23.06 -16.91
CA LEU A 468 -12.08 24.45 -16.89
C LEU A 468 -11.80 25.05 -15.52
N TRP A 469 -11.13 26.19 -15.51
CA TRP A 469 -10.70 26.88 -14.30
C TRP A 469 -11.56 28.08 -13.98
N GLN A 470 -12.00 28.20 -12.74
CA GLN A 470 -12.44 29.47 -12.18
C GLN A 470 -11.29 30.08 -11.40
N SER A 471 -10.70 31.11 -11.98
CA SER A 471 -9.64 31.94 -11.41
C SER A 471 -9.87 33.41 -11.77
N ARG A 472 -8.96 34.31 -11.38
CA ARG A 472 -8.97 35.73 -11.78
C ARG A 472 -8.21 35.95 -13.10
N GLY A 473 -8.58 35.22 -14.16
CA GLY A 473 -7.94 35.29 -15.47
C GLY A 473 -6.51 34.76 -15.46
N GLY A 474 -6.31 33.57 -14.89
CA GLY A 474 -5.02 32.90 -14.73
C GLY A 474 -4.32 33.15 -13.39
N ALA A 475 -4.86 34.07 -12.56
CA ALA A 475 -4.37 34.30 -11.21
C ALA A 475 -5.31 33.63 -10.18
N ASN A 476 -4.74 32.75 -9.34
CA ASN A 476 -5.47 32.10 -8.26
C ASN A 476 -5.91 33.12 -7.18
N TYR A 477 -6.89 32.73 -6.36
CA TYR A 477 -7.39 33.54 -5.25
C TYR A 477 -6.49 33.40 -4.03
N GLY A 478 -6.12 34.52 -3.40
CA GLY A 478 -5.42 34.54 -2.12
C GLY A 478 -6.39 34.56 -0.92
N TRP A 479 -5.83 34.58 0.29
CA TRP A 479 -6.61 34.65 1.52
C TRP A 479 -7.49 35.91 1.61
N ASP A 480 -6.95 37.07 1.18
CA ASP A 480 -7.68 38.33 1.20
C ASP A 480 -8.80 38.39 0.16
N ASP A 481 -8.69 37.67 -0.96
CA ASP A 481 -9.76 37.55 -1.95
C ASP A 481 -10.98 36.83 -1.38
N ALA A 482 -10.75 35.83 -0.52
CA ALA A 482 -11.78 35.06 0.15
C ALA A 482 -12.37 35.78 1.36
N PHE A 483 -11.51 36.32 2.24
CA PHE A 483 -11.93 36.72 3.59
C PHE A 483 -11.67 38.19 3.91
N GLY A 484 -11.01 38.95 3.02
CA GLY A 484 -10.68 40.37 3.24
C GLY A 484 -11.90 41.29 3.29
N ALA A 485 -13.01 40.90 2.66
CA ALA A 485 -14.30 41.60 2.73
C ALA A 485 -15.08 41.34 4.05
N GLY A 486 -14.61 40.41 4.89
CA GLY A 486 -15.27 40.00 6.12
C GLY A 486 -15.83 38.56 6.05
N THR A 487 -16.36 38.08 7.18
CA THR A 487 -16.89 36.72 7.30
C THR A 487 -18.14 36.66 8.16
N ILE A 488 -19.03 35.70 7.87
CA ILE A 488 -20.12 35.29 8.75
C ILE A 488 -19.68 34.05 9.54
N THR A 489 -19.73 34.14 10.87
CA THR A 489 -19.36 33.02 11.74
C THR A 489 -20.58 32.15 12.05
N GLN A 490 -20.48 30.86 11.72
CA GLN A 490 -21.44 29.83 12.09
C GLN A 490 -20.81 28.90 13.13
N SER A 491 -21.49 28.70 14.25
CA SER A 491 -21.05 27.73 15.26
C SER A 491 -21.23 26.29 14.75
N ILE A 492 -20.24 25.43 14.99
CA ILE A 492 -20.31 23.98 14.75
C ILE A 492 -19.89 23.26 16.04
N PRO A 493 -20.16 21.96 16.19
CA PRO A 493 -19.64 21.20 17.33
C PRO A 493 -18.14 21.41 17.48
N TYR A 494 -17.72 21.82 18.69
CA TYR A 494 -16.32 22.06 19.06
C TYR A 494 -15.58 23.12 18.21
N GLY A 495 -16.30 24.00 17.50
CA GLY A 495 -15.65 24.84 16.50
C GLY A 495 -16.50 25.97 15.94
N ASN A 496 -16.02 26.55 14.85
CA ASN A 496 -16.79 27.48 14.00
C ASN A 496 -16.38 27.36 12.53
N MET A 497 -17.32 27.67 11.64
CA MET A 497 -17.07 27.99 10.24
C MET A 497 -17.13 29.49 10.06
N LYS A 498 -16.14 30.07 9.39
CA LYS A 498 -16.13 31.47 8.95
C LYS A 498 -16.36 31.51 7.45
N TRP A 499 -17.58 31.80 7.04
CA TRP A 499 -17.97 31.90 5.64
C TRP A 499 -17.61 33.26 5.07
N ALA A 500 -16.99 33.29 3.89
CA ALA A 500 -16.81 34.50 3.11
C ALA A 500 -18.17 35.17 2.85
N VAL A 501 -18.22 36.50 2.90
CA VAL A 501 -19.42 37.27 2.58
C VAL A 501 -19.54 37.53 1.08
N ASP A 502 -20.74 37.82 0.59
CA ASP A 502 -21.03 38.07 -0.84
C ASP A 502 -20.13 39.16 -1.46
N GLY A 503 -19.60 40.09 -0.65
CA GLY A 503 -18.66 41.12 -1.09
C GLY A 503 -17.25 40.63 -1.43
N ALA A 504 -16.90 39.37 -1.15
CA ALA A 504 -15.61 38.78 -1.46
C ALA A 504 -15.41 38.62 -2.98
N THR A 505 -14.17 38.78 -3.46
CA THR A 505 -13.82 38.69 -4.89
C THR A 505 -13.84 37.24 -5.39
N ILE A 506 -13.75 36.27 -4.47
CA ILE A 506 -13.89 34.85 -4.80
C ILE A 506 -15.27 34.50 -5.42
N PHE A 507 -16.30 35.32 -5.16
CA PHE A 507 -17.66 35.17 -5.69
C PHE A 507 -17.94 36.01 -6.95
N ASP A 508 -16.95 36.66 -7.55
CA ASP A 508 -17.19 37.53 -8.72
C ASP A 508 -17.71 36.76 -9.95
N ALA A 509 -17.33 35.48 -10.09
CA ALA A 509 -17.85 34.61 -11.15
C ALA A 509 -19.34 34.30 -10.98
N GLU A 510 -19.82 34.15 -9.74
CA GLU A 510 -21.25 33.95 -9.44
C GLU A 510 -22.05 35.20 -9.83
N LYS A 511 -21.58 36.38 -9.42
CA LYS A 511 -22.22 37.67 -9.74
C LYS A 511 -22.26 37.96 -11.24
N ALA A 512 -21.26 37.50 -11.99
CA ALA A 512 -21.22 37.64 -13.44
C ALA A 512 -22.24 36.75 -14.16
N CYS A 513 -22.87 35.81 -13.44
CA CYS A 513 -23.83 34.85 -13.97
C CYS A 513 -25.30 35.16 -13.66
N GLU A 514 -25.55 36.10 -12.75
CA GLU A 514 -26.87 36.67 -12.45
C GLU A 514 -27.20 37.82 -13.42
#